data_AF-A0A379WMS0-F1
#
_entry.id   AF-A0A379WMS0-F1
#
_cell.length_a   1.000
_cell.length_b   1.000
_cell.length_c   1.000
_cell.angle_alpha   90.00
_cell.angle_beta   90.00
_cell.angle_gamma   90.00
#
_symmetry.space_group_name_H-M   'P 1'
#
loop_
_entity.id
_entity.type
_entity.pdbx_description
1 polymer ?
#
loop_
_entity_poly.entity_id
_entity_poly.type
_entity_poly.pdbx_seq_one_letter_code
_entity_poly.pdbx_strand_id
1 'polypeptide(L)'
;MTEFDNLTWLHGKPQGSGLLKANPEDFVVVEDLGFTPDGEGEHILLRILKNGCNTVLSLTRWRNSWKIHAREVSFAGQKDKHALPEQWLCRARAGERDARFQRLSAGRL
;
A
#
# COMPACT_ATOMS: atom_id res chain seq x y z
N MET A 1 -4.31 3.20 -33.63
CA MET A 1 -4.24 3.38 -32.18
C MET A 1 -2.87 3.93 -31.88
N THR A 2 -2.75 5.09 -31.25
CA THR A 2 -1.46 5.74 -31.00
C THR A 2 -0.69 4.95 -29.93
N GLU A 3 0.58 4.62 -30.19
CA GLU A 3 1.44 4.00 -29.19
C GLU A 3 1.74 4.97 -28.04
N PHE A 4 1.98 4.45 -26.84
CA PHE A 4 2.22 5.26 -25.64
C PHE A 4 3.39 6.24 -25.81
N ASP A 5 4.46 5.80 -26.47
CA ASP A 5 5.65 6.62 -26.72
C ASP A 5 5.42 7.75 -27.73
N ASN A 6 4.31 7.68 -28.48
CA ASN A 6 3.91 8.65 -29.50
C ASN A 6 2.75 9.55 -29.05
N LEU A 7 2.47 9.59 -27.74
CA LEU A 7 1.52 10.55 -27.17
C LEU A 7 2.05 11.99 -27.31
N THR A 8 1.13 12.93 -27.55
CA THR A 8 1.47 14.34 -27.72
C THR A 8 1.97 14.93 -26.40
N TRP A 9 3.16 15.52 -26.43
CA TRP A 9 3.75 16.23 -25.30
C TRP A 9 3.15 17.64 -25.18
N LEU A 10 2.68 18.03 -23.99
CA LEU A 10 2.15 19.38 -23.76
C LEU A 10 3.23 20.47 -23.92
N HIS A 11 4.46 20.19 -23.50
CA HIS A 11 5.60 21.13 -23.53
C HIS A 11 6.70 20.70 -24.51
N GLY A 12 6.38 19.80 -25.45
CA GLY A 12 7.37 19.15 -26.31
C GLY A 12 8.14 18.03 -25.60
N LYS A 13 8.89 17.24 -26.37
CA LYS A 13 9.66 16.11 -25.86
C LYS A 13 10.84 16.60 -25.00
N PRO A 14 11.09 16.03 -23.81
CA PRO A 14 12.23 16.40 -22.97
C PRO A 14 13.57 16.28 -23.72
N GLN A 15 14.48 17.25 -23.51
CA GLN A 15 15.83 17.24 -24.11
C GLN A 15 16.91 16.61 -23.20
N GLY A 16 16.55 16.20 -21.99
CA GLY A 16 17.43 15.52 -21.04
C GLY A 16 16.89 14.14 -20.66
N SER A 17 17.75 13.33 -20.05
CA SER A 17 17.40 12.03 -19.48
C SER A 17 17.77 11.97 -18.00
N GLY A 18 17.13 11.04 -17.28
CA GLY A 18 17.40 10.77 -15.88
C GLY A 18 16.97 9.35 -15.52
N LEU A 19 17.40 8.88 -14.36
CA LEU A 19 17.02 7.57 -13.84
C LEU A 19 15.81 7.73 -12.92
N LEU A 20 14.74 6.99 -13.21
CA LEU A 20 13.54 6.93 -12.38
C LEU A 20 13.49 5.56 -11.70
N LYS A 21 13.23 5.55 -10.37
CA LYS A 21 13.16 4.32 -9.55
C LYS A 21 14.45 3.49 -9.59
N ALA A 22 15.62 4.13 -9.47
CA ALA A 22 16.89 3.41 -9.43
C ALA A 22 16.98 2.53 -8.17
N ASN A 23 16.55 3.07 -7.02
CA ASN A 23 16.33 2.35 -5.78
C ASN A 23 14.88 2.55 -5.29
N PRO A 24 14.34 1.64 -4.46
CA PRO A 24 13.01 1.80 -3.86
C PRO A 24 12.85 3.12 -3.09
N GLU A 25 13.93 3.57 -2.44
CA GLU A 25 13.99 4.81 -1.66
C GLU A 25 13.75 6.07 -2.52
N ASP A 26 14.07 6.00 -3.82
CA ASP A 26 13.89 7.12 -4.75
C ASP A 26 12.41 7.37 -5.09
N PHE A 27 11.53 6.42 -4.75
CA PHE A 27 10.12 6.47 -5.10
C PHE A 27 9.24 6.10 -3.90
N VAL A 28 8.98 7.10 -3.05
CA VAL A 28 8.10 6.98 -1.89
C VAL A 28 6.66 7.32 -2.29
N VAL A 29 5.70 6.48 -1.92
CA VAL A 29 4.28 6.71 -2.18
C VAL A 29 3.53 6.68 -0.86
N VAL A 30 2.95 7.81 -0.45
CA VAL A 30 2.12 7.86 0.76
C VAL A 30 0.66 7.83 0.35
N GLU A 31 -0.07 6.82 0.79
CA GLU A 31 -1.50 6.73 0.52
C GLU A 31 -2.31 7.71 1.38
N ASP A 32 -3.07 8.55 0.68
CA ASP A 32 -4.10 9.41 1.27
C ASP A 32 -5.47 8.77 1.08
N LEU A 33 -6.16 8.48 2.18
CA LEU A 33 -7.53 7.95 2.17
C LEU A 33 -8.58 9.06 1.99
N GLY A 34 -8.22 10.33 2.22
CA GLY A 34 -9.15 11.45 2.28
C GLY A 34 -9.98 11.51 3.57
N PHE A 35 -9.77 10.58 4.50
CA PHE A 35 -10.39 10.55 5.83
C PHE A 35 -9.45 9.92 6.86
N THR A 36 -9.72 10.19 8.13
CA THR A 36 -9.04 9.54 9.26
C THR A 36 -9.88 8.39 9.79
N PRO A 37 -9.27 7.32 10.36
CA PRO A 37 -10.03 6.28 11.04
C PRO A 37 -10.96 6.87 12.10
N ASP A 38 -12.21 6.42 12.14
CA ASP A 38 -13.23 6.92 13.08
C ASP A 38 -12.93 6.60 14.55
N GLY A 39 -12.02 5.64 14.80
CA GLY A 39 -11.62 5.20 16.14
C GLY A 39 -12.51 4.10 16.73
N GLU A 40 -13.69 3.89 16.15
CA GLU A 40 -14.65 2.86 16.52
C GLU A 40 -15.14 2.10 15.27
N GLY A 41 -15.75 0.93 15.48
CA GLY A 41 -16.35 0.13 14.42
C GLY A 41 -15.81 -1.29 14.32
N GLU A 42 -16.38 -2.05 13.38
CA GLU A 42 -16.06 -3.46 13.16
C GLU A 42 -14.79 -3.65 12.32
N HIS A 43 -14.19 -2.57 11.81
CA HIS A 43 -13.03 -2.59 10.94
C HIS A 43 -11.80 -1.97 11.61
N ILE A 44 -10.64 -2.59 11.41
CA ILE A 44 -9.33 -2.06 11.83
C ILE A 44 -8.61 -1.57 10.59
N LEU A 45 -8.24 -0.29 10.61
CA LEU A 45 -7.34 0.29 9.62
C LEU A 45 -5.89 0.22 10.12
N LEU A 46 -5.02 -0.34 9.28
CA LEU A 46 -3.62 -0.57 9.56
C LEU A 46 -2.77 0.10 8.49
N ARG A 47 -1.98 1.09 8.89
CA ARG A 47 -1.02 1.76 8.02
C ARG A 47 0.28 0.99 8.02
N ILE A 48 0.67 0.46 6.86
CA ILE A 48 1.88 -0.32 6.68
C ILE A 48 2.85 0.39 5.73
N LEU A 49 4.14 0.30 6.04
CA LEU A 49 5.21 0.62 5.09
C LEU A 49 5.75 -0.71 4.56
N LYS A 50 5.80 -0.86 3.23
CA LYS A 50 6.38 -2.04 2.60
C LYS A 50 7.62 -1.65 1.78
N ASN A 51 8.63 -2.52 1.80
CA ASN A 51 9.80 -2.43 0.94
C ASN A 51 10.00 -3.80 0.25
N GLY A 52 10.17 -3.80 -1.08
CA GLY A 52 10.52 -5.00 -1.84
C GLY A 52 9.47 -6.12 -1.89
N CYS A 53 8.23 -5.89 -1.43
CA CYS A 53 7.17 -6.90 -1.38
C CYS A 53 5.91 -6.47 -2.13
N ASN A 54 5.31 -7.40 -2.89
CA ASN A 54 3.99 -7.20 -3.48
C ASN A 54 2.93 -7.14 -2.36
N THR A 55 1.93 -6.27 -2.51
CA THR A 55 0.76 -6.13 -1.64
C THR A 55 0.13 -7.48 -1.27
N VAL A 56 -0.05 -8.37 -2.26
CA VAL A 56 -0.67 -9.69 -2.05
C VAL A 56 0.19 -10.61 -1.17
N LEU A 57 1.52 -10.55 -1.34
CA LEU A 57 2.45 -11.32 -0.53
C LEU A 57 2.46 -10.82 0.91
N SER A 58 2.52 -9.50 1.10
CA SER A 58 2.42 -8.88 2.42
C SER A 58 1.12 -9.26 3.11
N LEU A 59 -0.02 -9.17 2.41
CA LEU A 59 -1.34 -9.57 2.90
C LEU A 59 -1.39 -11.04 3.33
N THR A 60 -0.77 -11.92 2.54
CA THR A 60 -0.71 -13.35 2.87
C THR A 60 0.05 -13.60 4.18
N ARG A 61 1.18 -12.90 4.38
CA ARG A 61 1.96 -12.97 5.63
C ARG A 61 1.14 -12.48 6.83
N TRP A 62 0.49 -11.34 6.71
CA TRP A 62 -0.38 -10.78 7.76
C TRP A 62 -1.57 -11.69 8.07
N ARG A 63 -2.23 -12.20 7.04
CA ARG A 63 -3.36 -13.14 7.16
C ARG A 63 -2.95 -14.40 7.94
N ASN A 64 -1.82 -15.00 7.58
CA ASN A 64 -1.32 -16.20 8.25
C ASN A 64 -0.99 -15.91 9.72
N SER A 65 -0.46 -14.72 10.03
CA SER A 65 -0.20 -14.29 11.41
C SER A 65 -1.48 -14.11 12.22
N TRP A 66 -2.54 -13.54 11.63
CA TRP A 66 -3.83 -13.32 12.31
C TRP A 66 -4.79 -14.51 12.22
N LYS A 67 -4.46 -15.57 11.48
CA LYS A 67 -5.29 -16.76 11.26
C LYS A 67 -6.70 -16.44 10.73
N ILE A 68 -6.83 -15.39 9.92
CA ILE A 68 -8.10 -14.94 9.33
C ILE A 68 -8.25 -15.36 7.87
N HIS A 69 -9.48 -15.33 7.34
CA HIS A 69 -9.71 -15.63 5.93
C HIS A 69 -9.29 -14.45 5.03
N ALA A 70 -8.89 -14.72 3.79
CA ALA A 70 -8.44 -13.68 2.84
C ALA A 70 -9.51 -12.60 2.59
N ARG A 71 -10.79 -12.98 2.64
CA ARG A 71 -11.94 -12.11 2.46
C ARG A 71 -12.11 -11.05 3.57
N GLU A 72 -11.45 -11.26 4.71
CA GLU A 72 -11.56 -10.37 5.87
C GLU A 72 -10.51 -9.26 5.84
N VAL A 73 -9.63 -9.26 4.83
CA VAL A 73 -8.65 -8.18 4.62
C VAL A 73 -8.88 -7.53 3.28
N SER A 74 -9.03 -6.21 3.28
CA SER A 74 -9.21 -5.38 2.09
C SER A 74 -8.18 -4.26 2.05
N PHE A 75 -8.03 -3.65 0.87
CA PHE A 75 -7.10 -2.57 0.61
C PHE A 75 -7.58 -1.73 -0.58
N ALA A 76 -7.19 -0.46 -0.64
CA ALA A 76 -7.68 0.47 -1.66
C ALA A 76 -7.10 0.22 -3.06
N GLY A 77 -5.86 -0.27 -3.15
CA GLY A 77 -5.25 -0.60 -4.45
C GLY A 77 -3.91 -1.31 -4.33
N GLN A 78 -3.44 -1.88 -5.45
CA GLN A 78 -2.11 -2.44 -5.52
C GLN A 78 -1.08 -1.32 -5.65
N LYS A 79 -0.07 -1.31 -4.78
CA LYS A 79 1.08 -0.41 -4.93
C LYS A 79 2.27 -1.15 -5.53
N ASP A 80 3.08 -0.40 -6.26
CA ASP A 80 4.32 -0.87 -6.90
C ASP A 80 5.24 -1.60 -5.90
N LYS A 81 5.92 -2.64 -6.39
CA LYS A 81 6.91 -3.41 -5.63
C LYS A 81 8.30 -2.76 -5.63
N HIS A 82 8.60 -1.91 -6.61
CA HIS A 82 9.88 -1.21 -6.79
C HIS A 82 9.87 0.20 -6.20
N ALA A 83 9.14 0.38 -5.09
CA ALA A 83 8.90 1.65 -4.43
C ALA A 83 8.89 1.42 -2.91
N LEU A 84 8.87 2.51 -2.16
CA LEU A 84 8.52 2.52 -0.74
C LEU A 84 7.09 3.05 -0.53
N PRO A 85 6.06 2.25 -0.80
CA PRO A 85 4.70 2.67 -0.56
C PRO A 85 4.30 2.44 0.90
N GLU A 86 3.64 3.45 1.41
CA GLU A 86 2.89 3.43 2.64
C GLU A 86 1.41 3.30 2.29
N GLN A 87 0.78 2.25 2.78
CA GLN A 87 -0.54 1.81 2.35
C GLN A 87 -1.41 1.46 3.56
N TRP A 88 -2.70 1.70 3.44
CA TRP A 88 -3.72 1.26 4.39
C TRP A 88 -4.27 -0.11 4.03
N LEU A 89 -4.30 -0.98 5.03
CA LEU A 89 -5.01 -2.24 5.02
C LEU A 89 -6.20 -2.15 5.96
N CYS A 90 -7.31 -2.78 5.59
CA CYS A 90 -8.50 -2.88 6.42
C CYS A 90 -8.74 -4.35 6.78
N ARG A 91 -8.91 -4.64 8.07
CA ARG A 91 -9.30 -5.96 8.57
C ARG A 91 -10.69 -5.89 9.22
N ALA A 92 -11.59 -6.78 8.86
CA ALA A 92 -12.86 -6.96 9.58
C ALA A 92 -12.66 -7.74 10.90
N ARG A 93 -13.34 -7.32 11.98
CA ARG A 93 -13.30 -7.90 13.33
C ARG A 93 -14.61 -8.60 13.70
N ALA A 94 -15.19 -9.39 12.81
CA ALA A 94 -16.48 -10.03 13.09
C ALA A 94 -16.44 -10.79 14.45
N GLY A 95 -17.06 -10.23 15.49
CA GLY A 95 -17.17 -10.80 16.84
C GLY A 95 -16.05 -10.51 17.86
N GLU A 96 -14.95 -9.82 17.52
CA GLU A 96 -13.83 -9.57 18.46
C GLU A 96 -13.91 -8.17 19.11
N ARG A 97 -14.45 -8.10 20.34
CA ARG A 97 -14.67 -6.84 21.07
C ARG A 97 -13.41 -6.10 21.53
N ASP A 98 -12.22 -6.74 21.58
CA ASP A 98 -11.09 -6.13 22.33
C ASP A 98 -9.69 -6.41 21.75
N ALA A 99 -9.42 -5.89 20.55
CA ALA A 99 -8.11 -5.87 19.93
C ALA A 99 -7.71 -4.41 19.67
N ARG A 100 -7.17 -3.75 20.69
CA ARG A 100 -6.44 -2.48 20.50
C ARG A 100 -5.13 -2.80 19.80
N PHE A 101 -5.03 -2.45 18.52
CA PHE A 101 -3.74 -2.52 17.84
C PHE A 101 -3.06 -1.16 17.93
N GLN A 102 -2.06 -1.10 18.79
CA GLN A 102 -1.05 -0.04 18.74
C GLN A 102 -0.30 -0.12 17.42
N ARG A 103 0.25 1.02 16.99
CA ARG A 103 1.10 1.20 15.81
C ARG A 103 2.12 0.06 15.71
N LEU A 104 1.81 -0.96 14.91
CA LEU A 104 2.77 -1.99 14.56
C LEU A 104 3.74 -1.35 13.58
N SER A 105 4.85 -0.82 14.09
CA SER A 105 5.99 -0.50 13.24
C SER A 105 6.38 -1.80 12.55
N ALA A 106 6.27 -1.83 11.22
CA ALA A 106 6.85 -2.89 10.41
C ALA A 106 8.37 -2.85 10.63
N GLY A 107 8.83 -3.47 11.72
CA GLY A 107 10.21 -3.89 11.83
C GLY A 107 10.49 -4.79 10.64
N ARG A 108 11.55 -4.46 9.90
CA ARG A 108 12.01 -5.14 8.68
C ARG A 108 11.50 -6.58 8.59
N LEU A 109 10.56 -6.81 7.67
CA LEU A 109 10.18 -8.13 7.18
C LEU A 109 10.64 -8.30 5.73
#